data_AF-A0A1Y0IMA6-F1
#
_entry.id   AF-A0A1Y0IMA6-F1
#
_cell.length_a   1.000
_cell.length_b   1.000
_cell.length_c   1.000
_cell.angle_alpha   90.00
_cell.angle_beta   90.00
_cell.angle_gamma   90.00
#
_symmetry.space_group_name_H-M   'P 1'
#
loop_
_entity.id
_entity.type
_entity.pdbx_description
1 polymer ?
#
loop_
_entity_poly.entity_id
_entity_poly.type
_entity_poly.pdbx_seq_one_letter_code
_entity_poly.pdbx_strand_id
1 'polypeptide(L)'
;MPCLGGGSVLELQIQRALQDAGAMTEFLKELEPFVYRVCYHLTGHQHDAEDLAQDSLMKVCRNLHTYRGDCAIQSWVYRIILNTQRDAVRKKKNVTMVELSETASTSEGFETQVNMKMLIQKMLGELTGVDRQIFILRFVQDLPLKEVASLLEMKEATVKTRLFRLRDRLKGHL
;
A
#
# COMPACT_ATOMS: atom_id res chain seq x y z
N MET A 1 -22.37 -20.35 3.72
CA MET A 1 -21.69 -20.78 4.96
C MET A 1 -20.77 -19.65 5.37
N PRO A 2 -21.14 -18.78 6.35
CA PRO A 2 -20.30 -17.66 6.74
C PRO A 2 -19.37 -18.05 7.89
N CYS A 3 -18.09 -17.71 7.73
CA CYS A 3 -17.03 -17.86 8.72
C CYS A 3 -17.27 -16.90 9.89
N LEU A 4 -17.87 -17.39 10.97
CA LEU A 4 -18.05 -16.67 12.23
C LEU A 4 -16.86 -16.97 13.15
N GLY A 5 -15.97 -16.00 13.37
CA GLY A 5 -14.91 -16.15 14.38
C GLY A 5 -13.88 -15.03 14.42
N GLY A 6 -13.54 -14.43 13.27
CA GLY A 6 -12.52 -13.37 13.21
C GLY A 6 -13.05 -11.94 13.41
N GLY A 7 -14.32 -11.69 13.10
CA GLY A 7 -14.91 -10.34 13.13
C GLY A 7 -15.03 -9.75 14.54
N SER A 8 -15.37 -10.55 15.54
CA SER A 8 -15.65 -10.07 16.90
C SER A 8 -14.41 -9.59 17.64
N VAL A 9 -13.25 -10.24 17.46
CA VAL A 9 -12.01 -9.87 18.15
C VAL A 9 -11.46 -8.55 17.61
N LEU A 10 -11.41 -8.41 16.28
CA LEU A 10 -10.96 -7.18 15.64
C LEU A 10 -11.90 -6.01 15.97
N GLU A 11 -13.21 -6.24 15.97
CA GLU A 11 -14.19 -5.22 16.34
C GLU A 11 -14.00 -4.74 17.79
N LEU A 12 -13.77 -5.67 18.73
CA LEU A 12 -13.43 -5.34 20.11
C LEU A 12 -12.09 -4.58 20.25
N GLN A 13 -11.06 -4.98 19.50
CA GLN A 13 -9.78 -4.28 19.47
C GLN A 13 -9.95 -2.84 18.98
N ILE A 14 -10.72 -2.63 17.91
CA ILE A 14 -11.00 -1.30 17.37
C ILE A 14 -11.80 -0.46 18.36
N GLN A 15 -12.85 -1.02 18.99
CA GLN A 15 -13.62 -0.31 20.01
C GLN A 15 -12.75 0.13 21.18
N ARG A 16 -11.85 -0.74 21.65
CA ARG A 16 -10.89 -0.42 22.71
C ARG A 16 -9.91 0.68 22.27
N ALA A 17 -9.37 0.59 21.06
CA ALA A 17 -8.48 1.60 20.49
C ALA A 17 -9.16 2.98 20.40
N LEU A 18 -10.45 3.05 20.11
CA LEU A 18 -11.19 4.32 20.05
C LEU A 18 -11.42 4.97 21.42
N GLN A 19 -11.33 4.21 22.50
CA GLN A 19 -11.60 4.68 23.87
C GLN A 19 -10.34 4.93 24.69
N ASP A 20 -9.23 4.26 24.35
CA ASP A 20 -7.98 4.30 25.12
C ASP A 20 -6.77 4.55 24.22
N ALA A 21 -5.98 5.58 24.55
CA ALA A 21 -4.79 5.95 23.79
C ALA A 21 -3.69 4.88 23.85
N GLY A 22 -3.60 4.11 24.94
CA GLY A 22 -2.70 2.97 25.06
C GLY A 22 -3.06 1.87 24.06
N ALA A 23 -4.33 1.47 24.04
CA ALA A 23 -4.87 0.50 23.10
C ALA A 23 -4.78 0.96 21.64
N MET A 24 -4.97 2.26 21.35
CA MET A 24 -4.71 2.81 20.02
C MET A 24 -3.25 2.62 19.61
N THR A 25 -2.32 2.88 20.53
CA THR A 25 -0.89 2.72 20.27
C THR A 25 -0.55 1.26 20.00
N GLU A 26 -1.09 0.32 20.76
CA GLU A 26 -0.92 -1.13 20.54
C GLU A 26 -1.47 -1.55 19.17
N PHE A 27 -2.67 -1.10 18.83
CA PHE A 27 -3.30 -1.40 17.55
C PHE A 27 -2.50 -0.88 16.35
N LEU A 28 -1.98 0.36 16.44
CA LEU A 28 -1.14 0.93 15.39
C LEU A 28 0.19 0.18 15.25
N LYS A 29 0.80 -0.25 16.37
CA LYS A 29 2.02 -1.08 16.36
C LYS A 29 1.80 -2.44 15.68
N GLU A 30 0.63 -3.04 15.84
CA GLU A 30 0.27 -4.28 15.14
C GLU A 30 0.14 -4.06 13.61
N LEU A 31 -0.36 -2.89 13.20
CA LEU A 31 -0.51 -2.53 11.78
C LEU A 31 0.79 -2.05 11.13
N GLU A 32 1.72 -1.49 11.90
CA GLU A 32 2.95 -0.85 11.42
C GLU A 32 3.78 -1.73 10.46
N PRO A 33 4.08 -3.02 10.76
CA PRO A 33 4.86 -3.85 9.85
C PRO A 33 4.19 -4.08 8.49
N PHE A 34 2.85 -4.12 8.48
CA PHE A 34 2.08 -4.20 7.24
C PHE A 34 2.19 -2.86 6.50
N VAL A 35 1.84 -1.74 7.14
CA VAL A 35 1.87 -0.40 6.54
C VAL A 35 3.24 -0.08 5.96
N TYR A 36 4.31 -0.30 6.72
CA TYR A 36 5.68 -0.07 6.27
C TYR A 36 6.01 -0.88 5.02
N ARG A 37 5.70 -2.19 5.02
CA ARG A 37 5.97 -3.06 3.88
C ARG A 37 5.27 -2.56 2.62
N VAL A 38 4.01 -2.13 2.73
CA VAL A 38 3.26 -1.56 1.61
C VAL A 38 3.92 -0.29 1.11
N CYS A 39 4.23 0.64 2.01
CA CYS A 39 4.84 1.91 1.66
C CYS A 39 6.19 1.68 0.96
N TYR A 40 7.01 0.77 1.46
CA TYR A 40 8.27 0.38 0.83
C TYR A 40 8.06 -0.20 -0.58
N HIS A 41 7.04 -1.03 -0.78
CA HIS A 41 6.73 -1.54 -2.11
C HIS A 41 6.24 -0.44 -3.04
N LEU A 42 5.59 0.61 -2.54
CA LEU A 42 5.12 1.73 -3.34
C LEU A 42 6.24 2.72 -3.69
N THR A 43 7.16 3.00 -2.76
CA THR A 43 8.18 4.05 -2.90
C THR A 43 9.50 3.51 -3.43
N GLY A 44 9.89 2.28 -3.08
CA GLY A 44 11.17 1.68 -3.45
C GLY A 44 12.38 2.21 -2.67
N HIS A 45 12.19 3.20 -1.79
CA HIS A 45 13.25 3.80 -0.97
C HIS A 45 12.84 3.82 0.49
N GLN A 46 13.79 3.52 1.38
CA GLN A 46 13.53 3.40 2.83
C GLN A 46 13.00 4.70 3.43
N HIS A 47 13.67 5.83 3.20
CA HIS A 47 13.27 7.13 3.77
C HIS A 47 11.85 7.54 3.33
N ASP A 48 11.58 7.49 2.02
CA ASP A 48 10.24 7.78 1.49
C ASP A 48 9.18 6.79 2.02
N ALA A 49 9.56 5.54 2.31
CA ALA A 49 8.66 4.54 2.88
C ALA A 49 8.32 4.84 4.35
N GLU A 50 9.31 5.25 5.14
CA GLU A 50 9.16 5.63 6.55
C GLU A 50 8.23 6.84 6.67
N ASP A 51 8.50 7.90 5.90
CA ASP A 51 7.66 9.11 5.85
C ASP A 51 6.21 8.77 5.48
N LEU A 52 6.02 8.00 4.39
CA LEU A 52 4.69 7.62 3.92
C LEU A 52 3.96 6.72 4.93
N ALA A 53 4.67 5.82 5.60
CA ALA A 53 4.10 4.93 6.60
C ALA A 53 3.65 5.72 7.83
N GLN A 54 4.47 6.64 8.31
CA GLN A 54 4.13 7.49 9.45
C GLN A 54 2.89 8.35 9.17
N ASP A 55 2.85 9.04 8.03
CA ASP A 55 1.68 9.84 7.62
C ASP A 55 0.43 8.97 7.48
N SER A 56 0.58 7.76 6.95
CA SER A 56 -0.53 6.81 6.79
C SER A 56 -1.05 6.34 8.15
N LEU A 57 -0.18 5.96 9.09
CA LEU A 57 -0.56 5.54 10.45
C LEU A 57 -1.23 6.69 11.22
N MET A 58 -0.76 7.92 11.05
CA MET A 58 -1.41 9.11 11.61
C MET A 58 -2.82 9.30 11.06
N LYS A 59 -3.03 9.08 9.75
CA LYS A 59 -4.37 9.12 9.15
C LYS A 59 -5.23 7.93 9.56
N VAL A 60 -4.66 6.73 9.75
CA VAL A 60 -5.36 5.57 10.32
C VAL A 60 -5.89 5.92 11.70
N CYS A 61 -5.03 6.40 12.59
CA CYS A 61 -5.39 6.83 13.94
C CYS A 61 -6.56 7.84 13.92
N ARG A 62 -6.43 8.91 13.12
CA ARG A 62 -7.45 9.97 13.02
C ARG A 62 -8.79 9.46 12.47
N ASN A 63 -8.77 8.51 11.54
CA ASN A 63 -9.97 8.09 10.82
C ASN A 63 -10.51 6.73 11.26
N LEU A 64 -9.90 6.06 12.25
CA LEU A 64 -10.31 4.71 12.67
C LEU A 64 -11.80 4.63 13.03
N HIS A 65 -12.35 5.69 13.61
CA HIS A 65 -13.77 5.83 13.95
C HIS A 65 -14.73 5.74 12.74
N THR A 66 -14.21 5.90 11.52
CA THR A 66 -15.00 5.82 10.27
C THR A 66 -15.04 4.41 9.68
N TYR A 67 -14.24 3.47 10.21
CA TYR A 67 -14.23 2.09 9.76
C TYR A 67 -15.52 1.39 10.19
N ARG A 68 -16.25 0.85 9.21
CA ARG A 68 -17.58 0.23 9.41
C ARG A 68 -17.60 -1.30 9.37
N GLY A 69 -16.45 -1.94 9.12
CA GLY A 69 -16.39 -3.40 8.95
C GLY A 69 -16.88 -3.93 7.60
N ASP A 70 -17.23 -3.05 6.65
CA ASP A 70 -17.70 -3.43 5.30
C ASP A 70 -16.62 -4.12 4.43
N CYS A 71 -15.36 -4.05 4.84
CA CYS A 71 -14.21 -4.68 4.20
C CYS A 71 -13.19 -5.05 5.27
N ALA A 72 -12.16 -5.82 4.90
CA ALA A 72 -11.06 -6.10 5.82
C ALA A 72 -10.35 -4.80 6.26
N ILE A 73 -9.88 -4.75 7.51
CA ILE A 73 -9.12 -3.60 8.03
C ILE A 73 -7.91 -3.28 7.15
N GLN A 74 -7.21 -4.31 6.65
CA GLN A 74 -6.08 -4.16 5.75
C GLN A 74 -6.49 -3.44 4.45
N SER A 75 -7.65 -3.77 3.86
CA SER A 75 -8.18 -3.10 2.66
C SER A 75 -8.54 -1.64 2.92
N TRP A 76 -9.09 -1.34 4.11
CA TRP A 76 -9.38 0.04 4.51
C TRP A 76 -8.10 0.85 4.73
N VAL A 77 -7.11 0.29 5.42
CA VAL A 77 -5.77 0.89 5.60
C VAL A 77 -5.07 1.08 4.25
N TYR A 78 -5.21 0.14 3.32
CA TYR A 78 -4.70 0.28 1.95
C TYR A 78 -5.19 1.53 1.25
N ARG A 79 -6.50 1.81 1.36
CA ARG A 79 -7.09 3.02 0.78
C ARG A 79 -6.47 4.28 1.37
N ILE A 80 -6.21 4.29 2.67
CA ILE A 80 -5.52 5.40 3.34
C ILE A 80 -4.10 5.56 2.80
N ILE A 81 -3.33 4.49 2.67
CA ILE A 81 -1.96 4.52 2.14
C ILE A 81 -1.94 5.09 0.70
N LEU A 82 -2.81 4.57 -0.17
CA LEU A 82 -2.86 5.00 -1.58
C LEU A 82 -3.25 6.48 -1.71
N ASN A 83 -4.19 6.96 -0.89
CA ASN A 83 -4.57 8.36 -0.86
C ASN A 83 -3.42 9.24 -0.36
N THR A 84 -2.74 8.83 0.72
CA THR A 84 -1.56 9.54 1.22
C THR A 84 -0.43 9.61 0.21
N GLN A 85 -0.20 8.52 -0.52
CA GLN A 85 0.81 8.48 -1.58
C GLN A 85 0.45 9.42 -2.75
N ARG A 86 -0.84 9.46 -3.16
CA ARG A 86 -1.33 10.41 -4.17
C ARG A 86 -1.14 11.86 -3.72
N ASP A 87 -1.46 12.17 -2.46
CA ASP A 87 -1.27 13.50 -1.88
C ASP A 87 0.22 13.90 -1.88
N ALA A 88 1.10 12.99 -1.46
CA ALA A 88 2.54 13.22 -1.42
C ALA A 88 3.13 13.46 -2.82
N VAL A 89 2.74 12.66 -3.82
CA VAL A 89 3.17 12.84 -5.22
C VAL A 89 2.66 14.17 -5.78
N ARG A 90 1.42 14.55 -5.50
CA ARG A 90 0.86 15.84 -5.92
C ARG A 90 1.63 17.01 -5.27
N LYS A 91 1.97 16.91 -3.99
CA LYS A 91 2.77 17.92 -3.28
C LYS A 91 4.18 18.02 -3.86
N LYS A 92 4.88 16.89 -4.09
CA LYS A 92 6.20 16.87 -4.74
C LYS A 92 6.14 17.53 -6.13
N LYS A 93 5.16 17.18 -6.98
CA LYS A 93 4.99 17.82 -8.31
C LYS A 93 4.78 19.33 -8.26
N ASN A 94 4.03 19.83 -7.27
CA ASN A 94 3.80 21.26 -7.11
C ASN A 94 5.06 22.01 -6.64
N VAL A 95 5.94 21.36 -5.86
CA VAL A 95 7.24 21.92 -5.44
C VAL A 95 8.25 21.88 -6.60
N THR A 96 8.31 20.78 -7.36
CA THR A 96 9.19 20.63 -8.53
C THR A 96 8.83 21.57 -9.70
N MET A 97 7.62 22.13 -9.73
CA MET A 97 7.24 23.16 -10.72
C MET A 97 7.87 24.54 -10.42
N VAL A 98 8.42 24.73 -9.21
CA VAL A 98 9.10 25.96 -8.77
C VAL A 98 10.63 25.81 -8.77
N GLU A 99 11.16 24.59 -8.73
CA GLU A 99 12.61 24.32 -8.87
C GLU A 99 12.84 23.16 -9.84
N LEU A 100 13.47 23.49 -10.98
CA LEU A 100 13.94 22.51 -11.95
C LEU A 100 15.25 21.89 -11.45
N SER A 101 15.38 20.57 -11.65
CA SER A 101 16.56 19.72 -11.46
C SER A 101 16.73 19.12 -10.05
N GLU A 102 16.40 17.84 -9.91
CA GLU A 102 17.42 16.76 -9.88
C GLU A 102 16.73 15.40 -9.82
N THR A 103 17.08 14.53 -10.77
CA THR A 103 16.72 13.11 -10.75
C THR A 103 17.72 12.36 -9.88
N ALA A 104 17.29 11.91 -8.71
CA ALA A 104 18.05 10.96 -7.90
C ALA A 104 17.63 9.53 -8.27
N SER A 105 18.54 8.82 -8.93
CA SER A 105 18.58 7.36 -8.96
C SER A 105 19.45 6.88 -7.79
N THR A 106 19.07 5.84 -7.06
CA THR A 106 19.98 4.87 -6.40
C THR A 106 19.22 3.85 -5.54
N SER A 107 19.61 2.57 -5.59
CA SER A 107 20.43 1.95 -4.53
C SER A 107 20.52 0.43 -4.68
N GLU A 108 21.74 -0.05 -4.47
CA GLU A 108 22.19 -1.43 -4.35
C GLU A 108 21.80 -2.07 -3.01
N GLY A 109 21.67 -3.40 -3.04
CA GLY A 109 22.34 -4.32 -2.11
C GLY A 109 21.77 -4.59 -0.72
N PHE A 110 21.03 -5.70 -0.56
CA PHE A 110 21.14 -6.56 0.64
C PHE A 110 20.77 -8.03 0.32
N GLU A 111 21.60 -8.94 0.79
CA GLU A 111 21.72 -10.33 0.36
C GLU A 111 20.82 -11.34 1.12
N THR A 112 20.40 -12.35 0.34
CA THR A 112 20.15 -13.78 0.66
C THR A 112 18.89 -14.22 1.44
N GLN A 113 17.71 -13.92 0.86
CA GLN A 113 16.51 -14.79 0.80
C GLN A 113 15.92 -14.77 -0.63
N VAL A 114 16.78 -15.10 -1.60
CA VAL A 114 17.10 -14.14 -2.66
C VAL A 114 16.18 -14.18 -3.89
N ASN A 115 15.59 -15.30 -4.28
CA ASN A 115 14.94 -15.33 -5.60
C ASN A 115 13.60 -14.59 -5.69
N MET A 116 12.65 -14.82 -4.78
CA MET A 116 11.30 -14.24 -4.93
C MET A 116 11.23 -12.76 -4.55
N LYS A 117 11.91 -12.37 -3.47
CA LYS A 117 11.96 -10.96 -3.02
C LYS A 117 12.71 -10.08 -4.02
N MET A 118 13.86 -10.53 -4.55
CA MET A 118 14.57 -9.76 -5.57
C MET A 118 13.79 -9.72 -6.88
N LEU A 119 13.12 -10.81 -7.26
CA LEU A 119 12.26 -10.80 -8.44
C LEU A 119 11.13 -9.77 -8.29
N ILE A 120 10.44 -9.74 -7.14
CA ILE A 120 9.41 -8.73 -6.86
C ILE A 120 10.01 -7.32 -6.89
N GLN A 121 11.17 -7.08 -6.28
CA GLN A 121 11.82 -5.77 -6.29
C GLN A 121 12.23 -5.34 -7.70
N LYS A 122 12.80 -6.27 -8.50
CA LYS A 122 13.16 -6.03 -9.90
C LYS A 122 11.93 -5.68 -10.73
N MET A 123 10.87 -6.48 -10.61
CA MET A 123 9.60 -6.19 -11.29
C MET A 123 9.04 -4.83 -10.87
N LEU A 124 9.04 -4.51 -9.57
CA LEU A 124 8.56 -3.22 -9.07
C LEU A 124 9.42 -2.05 -9.57
N GLY A 125 10.74 -2.21 -9.70
CA GLY A 125 11.65 -1.19 -10.24
C GLY A 125 11.30 -0.72 -11.65
N GLU A 126 10.72 -1.60 -12.47
CA GLU A 126 10.28 -1.27 -13.83
C GLU A 126 8.87 -0.66 -13.89
N LEU A 127 8.12 -0.74 -12.79
CA LEU A 127 6.75 -0.26 -12.71
C LEU A 127 6.68 1.08 -11.99
N THR A 128 5.97 2.01 -12.61
CA THR A 128 5.75 3.35 -12.04
C THR A 128 4.25 3.64 -11.93
N GLY A 129 3.92 4.50 -10.96
CA GLY A 129 2.56 5.00 -10.76
C GLY A 129 1.50 3.89 -10.59
N VAL A 130 0.42 3.99 -11.36
CA VAL A 130 -0.76 3.12 -11.22
C VAL A 130 -0.46 1.66 -11.54
N ASP A 131 0.44 1.39 -12.48
CA ASP A 131 0.80 0.01 -12.85
C ASP A 131 1.53 -0.70 -11.71
N ARG A 132 2.38 0.03 -10.96
CA ARG A 132 3.01 -0.45 -9.73
C ARG A 132 1.97 -0.76 -8.65
N GLN A 133 1.00 0.14 -8.46
CA GLN A 133 -0.10 -0.05 -7.50
C GLN A 133 -0.94 -1.30 -7.84
N ILE A 134 -1.31 -1.47 -9.11
CA ILE A 134 -2.05 -2.64 -9.59
C ILE A 134 -1.28 -3.93 -9.31
N PHE A 135 0.02 -3.96 -9.58
CA PHE A 135 0.86 -5.13 -9.34
C PHE A 135 0.92 -5.51 -7.85
N ILE A 136 1.15 -4.53 -6.98
CA ILE A 136 1.21 -4.77 -5.52
C ILE A 136 -0.12 -5.31 -5.01
N LEU A 137 -1.23 -4.63 -5.33
CA LEU A 137 -2.54 -5.02 -4.85
C LEU A 137 -2.95 -6.41 -5.38
N ARG A 138 -2.66 -6.72 -6.65
CA ARG A 138 -3.05 -8.00 -7.24
C ARG A 138 -2.15 -9.17 -6.84
N PHE A 139 -0.83 -9.00 -6.87
CA PHE A 139 0.12 -10.11 -6.78
C PHE A 139 0.83 -10.21 -5.44
N VAL A 140 1.04 -9.09 -4.73
CA VAL A 140 1.68 -9.09 -3.41
C VAL A 140 0.64 -9.28 -2.31
N GLN A 141 -0.56 -8.74 -2.52
CA GLN A 141 -1.65 -8.74 -1.53
C GLN A 141 -2.78 -9.69 -1.87
N ASP A 142 -2.69 -10.34 -3.02
CA ASP A 142 -3.69 -11.28 -3.54
C ASP A 142 -5.13 -10.74 -3.55
N LEU A 143 -5.31 -9.43 -3.77
CA LEU A 143 -6.64 -8.85 -3.82
C LEU A 143 -7.36 -9.21 -5.12
N PRO A 144 -8.67 -9.50 -5.08
CA PRO A 144 -9.45 -9.77 -6.26
C PRO A 144 -9.55 -8.53 -7.16
N LEU A 145 -9.66 -8.74 -8.47
CA LEU A 145 -9.67 -7.65 -9.47
C LEU A 145 -10.71 -6.56 -9.18
N LYS A 146 -11.89 -6.96 -8.70
CA LYS A 146 -12.98 -6.06 -8.33
C LYS A 146 -12.57 -5.11 -7.19
N GLU A 147 -11.82 -5.61 -6.22
CA GLU A 147 -11.34 -4.83 -5.08
C GLU A 147 -10.19 -3.91 -5.48
N VAL A 148 -9.25 -4.38 -6.30
CA VAL A 148 -8.19 -3.55 -6.90
C VAL A 148 -8.80 -2.37 -7.68
N ALA A 149 -9.82 -2.65 -8.49
CA ALA A 149 -10.55 -1.65 -9.25
C ALA A 149 -11.24 -0.62 -8.35
N SER A 150 -11.88 -1.08 -7.26
CA SER A 150 -12.51 -0.20 -6.28
C SER A 150 -11.50 0.68 -5.54
N LEU A 151 -10.37 0.11 -5.09
CA LEU A 151 -9.32 0.86 -4.39
C LEU A 151 -8.65 1.91 -5.25
N LEU A 152 -8.46 1.63 -6.54
CA LEU A 152 -7.83 2.55 -7.48
C LEU A 152 -8.81 3.51 -8.17
N GLU A 153 -10.12 3.37 -7.92
CA GLU A 153 -11.19 4.15 -8.56
C GLU A 153 -11.20 3.98 -10.08
N MET A 154 -11.05 2.73 -10.54
CA MET A 154 -10.97 2.36 -11.96
C MET A 154 -12.06 1.36 -12.33
N LYS A 155 -12.39 1.27 -13.62
CA LYS A 155 -13.22 0.16 -14.14
C LYS A 155 -12.41 -1.13 -14.08
N GLU A 156 -13.04 -2.24 -13.70
CA GLU A 156 -12.40 -3.56 -13.66
C GLU A 156 -11.80 -3.95 -15.03
N ALA A 157 -12.49 -3.58 -16.12
CA ALA A 157 -11.97 -3.76 -17.49
C ALA A 157 -10.63 -3.02 -17.71
N THR A 158 -10.46 -1.81 -17.16
CA THR A 158 -9.22 -1.06 -17.25
C THR A 158 -8.10 -1.74 -16.48
N VAL A 159 -8.39 -2.27 -15.28
CA VAL A 159 -7.43 -3.04 -14.48
C VAL A 159 -7.00 -4.31 -15.22
N LYS A 160 -7.94 -5.04 -15.83
CA LYS A 160 -7.64 -6.24 -16.66
C LYS A 160 -6.72 -5.91 -17.83
N THR A 161 -7.02 -4.85 -18.59
CA THR A 161 -6.19 -4.44 -19.73
C THR A 161 -4.79 -4.03 -19.28
N ARG A 162 -4.66 -3.28 -18.17
CA ARG A 162 -3.36 -2.92 -17.60
C ARG A 162 -2.60 -4.14 -17.11
N LEU A 163 -3.25 -5.08 -16.42
CA LEU A 163 -2.65 -6.35 -15.99
C LEU A 163 -2.16 -7.20 -17.16
N PHE A 164 -2.91 -7.23 -18.26
CA PHE A 164 -2.49 -7.94 -19.47
C PHE A 164 -1.18 -7.35 -20.02
N ARG A 165 -1.10 -6.01 -20.13
CA ARG A 165 0.11 -5.30 -20.57
C ARG A 165 1.27 -5.44 -19.58
N LEU A 166 0.98 -5.38 -18.27
CA LEU A 166 1.93 -5.64 -17.20
C LEU A 166 2.53 -7.04 -17.35
N ARG A 167 1.69 -8.07 -17.51
CA ARG A 167 2.15 -9.44 -17.69
C ARG A 167 3.05 -9.57 -18.92
N ASP A 168 2.69 -8.91 -20.02
CA ASP A 168 3.50 -8.94 -21.25
C ASP A 168 4.89 -8.30 -21.05
N ARG A 169 4.96 -7.17 -20.33
CA ARG A 169 6.23 -6.53 -19.94
C ARG A 169 7.06 -7.39 -18.99
N LEU A 170 6.40 -8.10 -18.07
CA LEU A 170 7.06 -8.90 -17.04
C LEU A 170 7.44 -10.32 -17.50
N LYS A 171 6.99 -10.77 -18.69
CA LYS A 171 7.41 -12.06 -19.28
C LYS A 171 8.92 -12.19 -19.50
N GLY A 172 9.66 -11.09 -19.64
CA GLY A 172 11.12 -11.12 -19.73
C GLY A 172 11.83 -11.38 -18.38
N HIS A 173 11.08 -11.41 -17.28
CA HIS A 173 11.56 -11.49 -15.91
C HIS A 173 11.11 -12.74 -15.15
N LEU A 174 10.04 -13.39 -15.62
CA LEU A 174 9.50 -14.66 -15.12
C LEU A 174 10.10 -15.85 -15.88
#